data_AF-A0AAP2GED0-F1
#
_entry.id   AF-A0AAP2GED0-F1
#
_cell.length_a   1.000
_cell.length_b   1.000
_cell.length_c   1.000
_cell.angle_alpha   90.00
_cell.angle_beta   90.00
_cell.angle_gamma   90.00
#
_symmetry.space_group_name_H-M   'P 1'
#
loop_
_entity.id
_entity.type
_entity.pdbx_description
1 polymer ?
#
loop_
_entity_poly.entity_id
_entity_poly.type
_entity_poly.pdbx_seq_one_letter_code
_entity_poly.pdbx_strand_id
1 'polypeptide(L)'
;MKRTDHILAFTTTLLRASDADVERLLATMEKIYSLHQARKPGAVSLGAEQGDTEETFAPWLRRLRSEQIQEVHVSYHAFDERDDMPAHMAAAFAGIPDLLLRVRTARQTAAYALNTYFCPQYALTPQQFITLLNSQPDNALLWDRAAELILESNGMNNRSVFEPEETPEYLLSPEGRHVFEYLAPDLIKEIQIECTVRGRSFVIPDELKGLFVKYDYSFFDEDREYVYLYPLGDVSAQEILDLVHAQPFGMKTWETLNTTLQEYDDPSVTIVAPDQWEKTLRGMSREDLERIVHPLCRSICTLCEAGGQKPVIPAALADSFGPDEEEQKRAAARSKDKDRWNLQPTQEPWEHYAFRPAENAPPFTPATWADTQRTFIQSLEAIHAFAARIQSPFQEAFGLSLFVLQSSLPAGRYDAAHMEEMVAQLSKAGFSEQAIENFHQAAWVGELCTELGWEPARIHGMLAAKFADVFGGMGSWNDQYIEEDHDTYQKVSSELFEALKRYQASLL
;
A
#
# COMPACT_ATOMS: atom_id res chain seq x y z
N MET A 1 -11.10 -3.84 13.68
CA MET A 1 -11.51 -2.43 13.87
C MET A 1 -10.38 -1.52 13.46
N LYS A 2 -10.55 -0.95 12.27
CA LYS A 2 -9.64 -0.01 11.65
C LYS A 2 -9.80 1.37 12.31
N ARG A 3 -8.84 2.27 12.10
CA ARG A 3 -8.92 3.65 12.63
C ARG A 3 -10.13 4.41 12.07
N THR A 4 -10.54 4.12 10.83
CA THR A 4 -11.73 4.69 10.19
C THR A 4 -13.01 4.37 10.96
N ASP A 5 -13.19 3.11 11.36
CA ASP A 5 -14.33 2.64 12.15
C ASP A 5 -14.42 3.37 13.49
N HIS A 6 -13.27 3.55 14.11
CA HIS A 6 -13.11 4.25 15.37
C HIS A 6 -13.48 5.74 15.23
N ILE A 7 -13.01 6.42 14.18
CA ILE A 7 -13.37 7.81 13.88
C ILE A 7 -14.88 7.95 13.64
N LEU A 8 -15.49 6.99 12.93
CA LEU A 8 -16.94 6.97 12.71
C LEU A 8 -17.71 6.82 14.03
N ALA A 9 -17.30 5.91 14.92
CA ALA A 9 -17.92 5.73 16.25
C ALA A 9 -17.90 7.01 17.09
N PHE A 10 -16.76 7.70 17.13
CA PHE A 10 -16.64 8.99 17.81
C PHE A 10 -17.55 10.05 17.18
N THR A 11 -17.49 10.15 15.86
CA THR A 11 -18.22 11.18 15.11
C THR A 11 -19.72 10.99 15.25
N THR A 12 -20.24 9.77 15.12
CA THR A 12 -21.67 9.50 15.30
C THR A 12 -22.13 9.77 16.73
N THR A 13 -21.31 9.41 17.73
CA THR A 13 -21.59 9.71 19.13
C THR A 13 -21.65 11.21 19.38
N LEU A 14 -20.68 11.99 18.88
CA LEU A 14 -20.66 13.46 19.03
C LEU A 14 -21.82 14.15 18.31
N LEU A 15 -22.20 13.68 17.12
CA LEU A 15 -23.31 14.26 16.38
C LEU A 15 -24.67 13.95 17.05
N ARG A 16 -24.80 12.81 17.73
CA ARG A 16 -26.01 12.42 18.49
C ARG A 16 -26.02 12.94 19.94
N ALA A 17 -24.90 13.44 20.44
CA ALA A 17 -24.76 13.87 21.82
C ALA A 17 -25.66 15.07 22.16
N SER A 18 -26.11 15.10 23.41
CA SER A 18 -26.78 16.28 23.99
C SER A 18 -25.81 17.47 24.06
N ASP A 19 -26.34 18.70 24.12
CA ASP A 19 -25.51 19.89 24.31
C ASP A 19 -24.74 19.87 25.65
N ALA A 20 -25.23 19.13 26.66
CA ALA A 20 -24.55 18.98 27.94
C ALA A 20 -23.34 18.03 27.86
N ASP A 21 -23.35 17.08 26.93
CA ASP A 21 -22.33 16.03 26.81
C ASP A 21 -21.27 16.34 25.74
N VAL A 22 -21.60 17.18 24.75
CA VAL A 22 -20.75 17.37 23.56
C VAL A 22 -19.34 17.86 23.91
N GLU A 23 -19.20 18.82 24.82
CA GLU A 23 -17.89 19.36 25.20
C GLU A 23 -17.03 18.32 25.94
N ARG A 24 -17.66 17.50 26.79
CA ARG A 24 -16.97 16.39 27.48
C ARG A 24 -16.47 15.36 26.47
N LEU A 25 -17.32 14.95 25.53
CA LEU A 25 -16.98 13.96 24.50
C LEU A 25 -15.94 14.51 23.53
N LEU A 26 -16.01 15.79 23.18
CA LEU A 26 -15.03 16.46 22.33
C LEU A 26 -13.66 16.48 23.00
N ALA A 27 -13.60 16.82 24.30
CA ALA A 27 -12.36 16.78 25.07
C ALA A 27 -11.77 15.35 25.17
N THR A 28 -12.60 14.30 25.22
CA THR A 28 -12.11 12.92 25.12
C THR A 28 -11.48 12.66 23.75
N MET A 29 -12.13 13.09 22.66
CA MET A 29 -11.62 12.91 21.30
C MET A 29 -10.32 13.69 21.04
N GLU A 30 -10.16 14.88 21.64
CA GLU A 30 -8.95 15.71 21.54
C GLU A 30 -7.70 15.09 22.18
N LYS A 31 -7.87 14.15 23.11
CA LYS A 31 -6.74 13.38 23.66
C LYS A 31 -6.12 12.43 22.64
N ILE A 32 -6.88 12.07 21.60
CA ILE A 32 -6.51 11.06 20.60
C ILE A 32 -6.21 11.73 19.24
N TYR A 33 -6.99 12.75 18.88
CA TYR A 33 -6.98 13.36 17.55
C TYR A 33 -6.78 14.88 17.60
N SER A 34 -6.14 15.43 16.58
CA SER A 34 -6.13 16.88 16.36
C SER A 34 -7.41 17.32 15.65
N LEU A 35 -8.24 18.11 16.34
CA LEU A 35 -9.55 18.54 15.84
C LEU A 35 -9.59 19.98 15.31
N HIS A 36 -8.56 20.77 15.62
CA HIS A 36 -8.47 22.21 15.31
C HIS A 36 -7.36 22.55 14.32
N GLN A 37 -6.53 21.57 13.94
CA GLN A 37 -5.45 21.74 13.00
C GLN A 37 -5.45 20.55 12.05
N ALA A 38 -5.58 20.80 10.76
CA ALA A 38 -5.43 19.75 9.75
C ALA A 38 -3.94 19.45 9.55
N ARG A 39 -3.62 18.18 9.22
CA ARG A 39 -2.26 17.72 8.90
C ARG A 39 -1.22 18.13 9.95
N LYS A 40 -1.59 18.08 11.24
CA LYS A 40 -0.71 18.44 12.34
C LYS A 40 0.47 17.45 12.41
N PRO A 41 1.73 17.91 12.35
CA PRO A 41 2.91 17.05 12.46
C PRO A 41 2.88 16.17 13.72
N GLY A 42 3.24 14.89 13.56
CA GLY A 42 3.27 13.91 14.65
C GLY A 42 1.90 13.53 15.20
N ALA A 43 0.81 13.85 14.51
CA ALA A 43 -0.55 13.60 14.98
C ALA A 43 -1.49 13.09 13.89
N VAL A 44 -2.57 12.45 14.32
CA VAL A 44 -3.72 12.13 13.47
C VAL A 44 -4.72 13.28 13.56
N SER A 45 -5.02 13.92 12.44
CA SER A 45 -5.89 15.09 12.36
C SER A 45 -7.20 14.75 11.68
N LEU A 46 -8.31 15.33 12.14
CA LEU A 46 -9.64 15.08 11.58
C LEU A 46 -10.20 16.35 10.93
N GLY A 47 -11.01 16.16 9.89
CA GLY A 47 -11.65 17.26 9.18
C GLY A 47 -12.78 16.83 8.26
N ALA A 48 -13.18 17.74 7.41
CA ALA A 48 -14.15 17.54 6.35
C ALA A 48 -13.75 18.35 5.11
N GLU A 49 -14.18 17.88 3.95
CA GLU A 49 -13.96 18.57 2.68
C GLU A 49 -15.25 19.23 2.20
N GLN A 50 -15.12 20.41 1.61
CA GLN A 50 -16.20 21.09 0.91
C GLN A 50 -15.66 21.62 -0.41
N GLY A 51 -15.80 20.82 -1.47
CA GLY A 51 -15.12 21.09 -2.75
C GLY A 51 -13.60 21.08 -2.56
N ASP A 52 -12.92 22.14 -3.02
CA ASP A 52 -11.47 22.31 -2.88
C ASP A 52 -11.02 22.87 -1.52
N THR A 53 -11.94 23.01 -0.56
CA THR A 53 -11.64 23.58 0.76
C THR A 53 -11.66 22.53 1.86
N GLU A 54 -10.65 22.57 2.73
CA GLU A 54 -10.50 21.69 3.89
C GLU A 54 -10.96 22.44 5.16
N GLU A 55 -11.92 21.86 5.89
CA GLU A 55 -12.43 22.35 7.17
C GLU A 55 -11.96 21.42 8.30
N THR A 56 -11.41 21.97 9.38
CA THR A 56 -11.02 21.14 10.55
C THR A 56 -12.26 20.60 11.27
N PHE A 57 -12.14 19.47 11.96
CA PHE A 57 -13.27 18.73 12.51
C PHE A 57 -14.14 19.53 13.48
N ALA A 58 -13.54 20.31 14.39
CA ALA A 58 -14.30 21.04 15.41
C ALA A 58 -15.25 22.12 14.81
N PRO A 59 -14.80 23.00 13.90
CA PRO A 59 -15.68 23.85 13.10
C PRO A 59 -16.77 23.10 12.34
N TRP A 60 -16.41 22.00 11.65
CA TRP A 60 -17.35 21.18 10.89
C TRP A 60 -18.48 20.63 11.79
N LEU A 61 -18.12 20.05 12.94
CA LEU A 61 -19.08 19.55 13.93
C LEU A 61 -20.01 20.66 14.44
N ARG A 62 -19.46 21.82 14.80
CA ARG A 62 -20.25 22.97 15.28
C ARG A 62 -21.23 23.45 14.22
N ARG A 63 -20.80 23.50 12.96
CA ARG A 63 -21.66 23.86 11.83
C ARG A 63 -22.82 22.88 11.70
N LEU A 64 -22.57 21.58 11.62
CA LEU A 64 -23.62 20.57 11.52
C LEU A 64 -24.62 20.64 12.68
N ARG A 65 -24.14 20.82 13.93
CA ARG A 65 -25.00 20.99 15.10
C ARG A 65 -25.86 22.26 15.02
N SER A 66 -25.29 23.37 14.55
CA SER A 66 -26.02 24.64 14.35
C SER A 66 -27.12 24.55 13.29
N GLU A 67 -27.01 23.60 12.35
CA GLU A 67 -28.04 23.30 11.36
C GLU A 67 -29.20 22.45 11.92
N GLN A 68 -29.18 22.13 13.23
CA GLN A 68 -30.13 21.26 13.93
C GLN A 68 -30.16 19.84 13.34
N ILE A 69 -29.31 18.97 13.88
CA ILE A 69 -29.24 17.56 13.49
C ILE A 69 -30.55 16.86 13.86
N GLN A 70 -31.18 16.23 12.88
CA GLN A 70 -32.43 15.49 13.00
C GLN A 70 -32.16 13.98 13.05
N GLU A 71 -31.26 13.49 12.20
CA GLU A 71 -30.86 12.08 12.14
C GLU A 71 -29.38 11.94 11.80
N VAL A 72 -28.76 10.90 12.37
CA VAL A 72 -27.42 10.44 12.02
C VAL A 72 -27.45 8.93 11.86
N HIS A 73 -26.97 8.43 10.73
CA HIS A 73 -26.89 7.02 10.42
C HIS A 73 -25.56 6.68 9.77
N VAL A 74 -25.10 5.45 9.94
CA VAL A 74 -24.04 4.89 9.12
C VAL A 74 -24.65 3.81 8.24
N SER A 75 -24.21 3.74 6.99
CA SER A 75 -24.62 2.69 6.06
C SER A 75 -23.41 2.06 5.40
N TYR A 76 -23.39 0.73 5.31
CA TYR A 76 -22.45 0.01 4.46
C TYR A 76 -22.80 0.23 2.99
N HIS A 77 -21.78 0.51 2.19
CA HIS A 77 -21.87 0.58 0.74
C HIS A 77 -20.75 -0.27 0.15
N ALA A 78 -21.14 -1.37 -0.52
CA ALA A 78 -20.22 -2.09 -1.39
C ALA A 78 -19.95 -1.17 -2.59
N PHE A 79 -18.70 -0.78 -2.80
CA PHE A 79 -18.33 0.01 -3.97
C PHE A 79 -18.41 -0.88 -5.21
N ASP A 80 -19.37 -0.58 -6.08
CA ASP A 80 -19.69 -1.30 -7.33
C ASP A 80 -18.64 -1.09 -8.44
N GLU A 81 -17.59 -0.29 -8.21
CA GLU A 81 -16.70 0.18 -9.28
C GLU A 81 -15.55 -0.78 -9.64
N ARG A 82 -15.47 -1.95 -9.00
CA ARG A 82 -14.51 -3.01 -9.35
C ARG A 82 -15.25 -4.30 -9.67
N ASP A 83 -15.81 -4.38 -10.88
CA ASP A 83 -16.50 -5.57 -11.40
C ASP A 83 -15.63 -6.85 -11.35
N ASP A 84 -14.32 -6.72 -11.14
CA ASP A 84 -13.33 -7.80 -11.15
C ASP A 84 -12.90 -8.30 -9.76
N MET A 85 -13.29 -7.64 -8.65
CA MET A 85 -12.78 -7.98 -7.32
C MET A 85 -13.87 -8.04 -6.22
N PRO A 86 -14.05 -9.20 -5.55
CA PRO A 86 -14.96 -9.32 -4.41
C PRO A 86 -14.64 -8.31 -3.29
N ALA A 87 -15.68 -7.74 -2.65
CA ALA A 87 -15.54 -6.69 -1.65
C ALA A 87 -14.64 -7.08 -0.45
N HIS A 88 -14.67 -8.35 -0.02
CA HIS A 88 -13.81 -8.83 1.06
C HIS A 88 -12.32 -8.81 0.67
N MET A 89 -11.98 -9.04 -0.61
CA MET A 89 -10.62 -8.89 -1.14
C MET A 89 -10.25 -7.42 -1.31
N ALA A 90 -11.19 -6.61 -1.81
CA ALA A 90 -11.01 -5.17 -1.95
C ALA A 90 -10.65 -4.50 -0.59
N ALA A 91 -11.15 -5.04 0.52
CA ALA A 91 -10.86 -4.57 1.88
C ALA A 91 -9.39 -4.71 2.31
N ALA A 92 -8.57 -5.49 1.59
CA ALA A 92 -7.13 -5.57 1.78
C ALA A 92 -6.39 -4.34 1.22
N PHE A 93 -7.02 -3.58 0.32
CA PHE A 93 -6.43 -2.38 -0.26
C PHE A 93 -6.75 -1.15 0.60
N ALA A 94 -5.75 -0.31 0.81
CA ALA A 94 -5.90 0.92 1.58
C ALA A 94 -6.80 1.92 0.85
N GLY A 95 -7.66 2.62 1.60
CA GLY A 95 -8.35 3.82 1.12
C GLY A 95 -9.68 3.61 0.40
N ILE A 96 -10.23 2.40 0.32
CA ILE A 96 -11.60 2.20 -0.13
C ILE A 96 -12.53 2.46 1.07
N PRO A 97 -13.25 3.61 1.13
CA PRO A 97 -14.28 3.78 2.15
C PRO A 97 -15.33 2.68 1.93
N ASP A 98 -15.91 2.10 2.97
CA ASP A 98 -16.96 1.08 2.86
C ASP A 98 -18.19 1.45 3.71
N LEU A 99 -18.04 2.46 4.57
CA LEU A 99 -19.07 3.02 5.42
C LEU A 99 -19.29 4.50 5.06
N LEU A 100 -20.56 4.87 4.92
CA LEU A 100 -20.99 6.25 4.69
C LEU A 100 -21.66 6.80 5.94
N LEU A 101 -21.20 7.94 6.43
CA LEU A 101 -21.87 8.73 7.47
C LEU A 101 -22.96 9.58 6.83
N ARG A 102 -24.22 9.38 7.22
CA ARG A 102 -25.36 10.16 6.76
C ARG A 102 -25.83 11.07 7.87
N VAL A 103 -25.94 12.36 7.56
CA VAL A 103 -26.42 13.37 8.49
C VAL A 103 -27.58 14.11 7.83
N ARG A 104 -28.74 14.08 8.48
CA ARG A 104 -29.90 14.90 8.15
C ARG A 104 -29.98 16.03 9.15
N THR A 105 -29.86 17.27 8.67
CA THR A 105 -30.07 18.49 9.44
C THR A 105 -31.38 19.14 9.01
N ALA A 106 -31.81 20.21 9.69
CA ALA A 106 -32.98 20.97 9.26
C ALA A 106 -32.77 21.68 7.90
N ARG A 107 -31.53 21.75 7.40
CA ARG A 107 -31.19 22.40 6.13
C ARG A 107 -30.99 21.42 4.99
N GLN A 108 -30.39 20.26 5.26
CA GLN A 108 -29.94 19.35 4.21
C GLN A 108 -29.78 17.91 4.70
N THR A 109 -29.74 16.99 3.75
CA THR A 109 -29.28 15.61 3.96
C THR A 109 -28.00 15.42 3.18
N ALA A 110 -26.94 15.01 3.86
CA ALA A 110 -25.64 14.74 3.26
C ALA A 110 -25.12 13.37 3.66
N ALA A 111 -24.39 12.72 2.76
CA ALA A 111 -23.62 11.52 3.02
C ALA A 111 -22.14 11.84 2.88
N TYR A 112 -21.33 11.31 3.78
CA TYR A 112 -19.88 11.55 3.83
C TYR A 112 -19.14 10.22 3.82
N ALA A 113 -18.16 10.09 2.92
CA ALA A 113 -17.14 9.06 2.97
C ALA A 113 -15.95 9.57 3.79
N LEU A 114 -15.29 8.70 4.53
CA LEU A 114 -14.08 9.06 5.28
C LEU A 114 -12.84 8.75 4.45
N ASN A 115 -12.22 9.78 3.89
CA ASN A 115 -10.97 9.65 3.15
C ASN A 115 -9.78 9.70 4.09
N THR A 116 -8.69 9.05 3.70
CA THR A 116 -7.43 9.03 4.46
C THR A 116 -6.31 9.61 3.61
N TYR A 117 -5.54 10.53 4.19
CA TYR A 117 -4.37 11.15 3.60
C TYR A 117 -3.19 10.91 4.52
N PHE A 118 -2.10 10.42 3.95
CA PHE A 118 -0.85 10.18 4.68
C PHE A 118 0.15 11.28 4.35
N CYS A 119 0.96 11.63 5.34
CA CYS A 119 2.13 12.46 5.09
C CYS A 119 3.04 11.81 4.04
N PRO A 120 3.64 12.60 3.13
CA PRO A 120 4.69 12.12 2.26
C PRO A 120 5.80 11.42 3.05
N GLN A 121 6.33 10.34 2.48
CA GLN A 121 7.41 9.57 3.09
C GLN A 121 8.65 10.44 3.35
N TYR A 122 8.91 11.39 2.45
CA TYR A 122 10.06 12.29 2.50
C TYR A 122 9.64 13.75 2.62
N ALA A 123 10.45 14.54 3.32
CA ALA A 123 10.13 15.94 3.61
C ALA A 123 10.34 16.89 2.42
N LEU A 124 11.03 16.43 1.36
CA LEU A 124 11.27 17.24 0.16
C LEU A 124 9.96 17.51 -0.57
N THR A 125 9.65 18.78 -0.80
CA THR A 125 8.46 19.21 -1.57
C THR A 125 8.79 19.38 -3.06
N PRO A 126 7.79 19.36 -3.95
CA PRO A 126 8.00 19.64 -5.38
C PRO A 126 8.69 20.98 -5.64
N GLN A 127 8.33 22.03 -4.89
CA GLN A 127 8.96 23.34 -5.02
C GLN A 127 10.45 23.31 -4.64
N GLN A 128 10.82 22.58 -3.59
CA GLN A 128 12.22 22.41 -3.18
C GLN A 128 12.98 21.54 -4.18
N PHE A 129 12.34 20.54 -4.78
CA PHE A 129 12.90 19.74 -5.85
C PHE A 129 13.18 20.59 -7.11
N ILE A 130 12.24 21.46 -7.50
CA ILE A 130 12.44 22.43 -8.59
C ILE A 130 13.66 23.33 -8.28
N THR A 131 13.75 23.86 -7.05
CA THR A 131 14.92 24.66 -6.61
C THR A 131 16.22 23.87 -6.70
N LEU A 132 16.22 22.61 -6.25
CA LEU A 132 17.37 21.72 -6.33
C LEU A 132 17.81 21.51 -7.77
N LEU A 133 16.91 21.17 -8.69
CA LEU A 133 17.25 20.96 -10.10
C LEU A 133 17.77 22.24 -10.76
N ASN A 134 17.12 23.38 -10.51
CA ASN A 134 17.54 24.66 -11.06
C ASN A 134 18.90 25.13 -10.54
N SER A 135 19.35 24.63 -9.38
CA SER A 135 20.66 24.94 -8.81
C SER A 135 21.82 24.13 -9.40
N GLN A 136 21.52 23.09 -10.22
CA GLN A 136 22.55 22.26 -10.82
C GLN A 136 23.23 22.98 -12.02
N PRO A 137 24.54 22.73 -12.24
CA PRO A 137 25.27 23.35 -13.36
C PRO A 137 24.69 23.05 -14.75
N ASP A 138 24.16 21.84 -14.97
CA ASP A 138 23.60 21.37 -16.24
C ASP A 138 22.09 21.07 -16.09
N ASN A 139 21.33 22.05 -15.56
CA ASN A 139 19.93 21.85 -15.15
C ASN A 139 18.99 21.36 -16.27
N ALA A 140 19.17 21.79 -17.53
CA ALA A 140 18.34 21.38 -18.66
C ALA A 140 18.38 19.85 -18.85
N LEU A 141 19.57 19.25 -18.84
CA LEU A 141 19.74 17.82 -18.99
C LEU A 141 19.11 17.01 -17.84
N LEU A 142 19.14 17.57 -16.63
CA LEU A 142 18.51 16.93 -15.47
C LEU A 142 16.98 17.09 -15.47
N TRP A 143 16.47 18.20 -16.03
CA TRP A 143 15.05 18.37 -16.31
C TRP A 143 14.57 17.38 -17.37
N ASP A 144 15.33 17.17 -18.45
CA ASP A 144 15.00 16.17 -19.47
C ASP A 144 14.87 14.78 -18.85
N ARG A 145 15.82 14.40 -17.98
CA ARG A 145 15.77 13.11 -17.28
C ARG A 145 14.60 13.00 -16.30
N ALA A 146 14.29 14.08 -15.57
CA ALA A 146 13.14 14.10 -14.67
C ALA A 146 11.82 13.99 -15.45
N ALA A 147 11.70 14.70 -16.57
CA ALA A 147 10.53 14.66 -17.44
C ALA A 147 10.31 13.26 -18.00
N GLU A 148 11.36 12.60 -18.50
CA GLU A 148 11.31 11.21 -19.00
C GLU A 148 10.73 10.25 -17.95
N LEU A 149 11.27 10.27 -16.73
CA LEU A 149 10.83 9.37 -15.64
C LEU A 149 9.39 9.64 -15.21
N ILE A 150 8.97 10.91 -15.16
CA ILE A 150 7.60 11.29 -14.80
C ILE A 150 6.63 10.89 -15.90
N LEU A 151 6.97 11.14 -17.18
CA LEU A 151 6.13 10.78 -18.32
C LEU A 151 6.02 9.26 -18.48
N GLU A 152 7.09 8.51 -18.26
CA GLU A 152 7.07 7.04 -18.24
C GLU A 152 6.13 6.53 -17.13
N SER A 153 6.27 7.04 -15.91
CA SER A 153 5.38 6.71 -14.80
C SER A 153 3.92 7.06 -15.11
N ASN A 154 3.67 8.23 -15.68
CA ASN A 154 2.33 8.66 -16.05
C ASN A 154 1.72 7.77 -17.14
N GLY A 155 2.51 7.41 -18.16
CA GLY A 155 2.10 6.50 -19.21
C GLY A 155 1.72 5.12 -18.68
N MET A 156 2.50 4.56 -17.75
CA MET A 156 2.20 3.28 -17.11
C MET A 156 0.95 3.31 -16.21
N ASN A 157 0.58 4.49 -15.70
CA ASN A 157 -0.51 4.65 -14.73
C ASN A 157 -1.75 5.37 -15.31
N ASN A 158 -1.85 5.51 -16.65
CA ASN A 158 -2.95 6.21 -17.34
C ASN A 158 -3.22 7.63 -16.79
N ARG A 159 -2.14 8.37 -16.51
CA ARG A 159 -2.19 9.76 -16.00
C ARG A 159 -1.97 10.79 -17.11
N SER A 160 -2.09 12.06 -16.76
CA SER A 160 -1.90 13.18 -17.70
C SER A 160 -0.53 13.12 -18.41
N VAL A 161 -0.55 13.28 -19.74
CA VAL A 161 0.66 13.46 -20.57
C VAL A 161 0.81 14.95 -20.88
N PHE A 162 2.04 15.46 -20.80
CA PHE A 162 2.37 16.88 -20.96
C PHE A 162 3.71 17.04 -21.69
N GLU A 163 4.02 18.24 -22.17
CA GLU A 163 5.30 18.49 -22.85
C GLU A 163 6.45 18.56 -21.83
N PRO A 164 7.65 18.03 -22.11
CA PRO A 164 8.74 17.96 -21.12
C PRO A 164 9.09 19.29 -20.43
N GLU A 165 8.98 20.42 -21.14
CA GLU A 165 9.26 21.75 -20.60
C GLU A 165 8.25 22.19 -19.53
N GLU A 166 7.05 21.59 -19.51
CA GLU A 166 5.98 21.87 -18.56
C GLU A 166 6.15 21.08 -17.25
N THR A 167 7.18 20.23 -17.13
CA THR A 167 7.45 19.40 -15.94
C THR A 167 7.42 20.19 -14.61
N PRO A 168 8.04 21.39 -14.49
CA PRO A 168 7.98 22.16 -13.26
C PRO A 168 6.56 22.61 -12.89
N GLU A 169 5.74 22.98 -13.87
CA GLU A 169 4.34 23.40 -13.66
C GLU A 169 3.46 22.20 -13.29
N TYR A 170 3.66 21.08 -13.99
CA TYR A 170 2.99 19.82 -13.69
C TYR A 170 3.24 19.38 -12.24
N LEU A 171 4.49 19.39 -11.78
CA LEU A 171 4.87 19.02 -10.40
C LEU A 171 4.19 19.88 -9.32
N LEU A 172 3.76 21.10 -9.66
CA LEU A 172 3.05 22.00 -8.75
C LEU A 172 1.53 21.81 -8.76
N SER A 173 0.98 21.07 -9.73
CA SER A 173 -0.43 20.70 -9.81
C SER A 173 -0.82 19.66 -8.74
N PRO A 174 -2.12 19.49 -8.43
CA PRO A 174 -2.57 18.44 -7.49
C PRO A 174 -2.15 17.03 -7.90
N GLU A 175 -2.26 16.69 -9.19
CA GLU A 175 -1.86 15.38 -9.72
C GLU A 175 -0.35 15.19 -9.65
N GLY A 176 0.43 16.17 -10.14
CA GLY A 176 1.88 16.08 -10.14
C GLY A 176 2.51 16.05 -8.75
N ARG A 177 1.90 16.70 -7.75
CA ARG A 177 2.31 16.56 -6.34
C ARG A 177 2.20 15.11 -5.88
N HIS A 178 1.08 14.45 -6.18
CA HIS A 178 0.88 13.06 -5.77
C HIS A 178 1.86 12.11 -6.49
N VAL A 179 2.12 12.34 -7.78
CA VAL A 179 3.14 11.59 -8.52
C VAL A 179 4.53 11.80 -7.92
N PHE A 180 4.86 13.04 -7.56
CA PHE A 180 6.14 13.36 -6.93
C PHE A 180 6.31 12.67 -5.58
N GLU A 181 5.29 12.63 -4.73
CA GLU A 181 5.35 11.96 -3.42
C GLU A 181 5.77 10.49 -3.53
N TYR A 182 5.38 9.83 -4.63
CA TYR A 182 5.77 8.45 -4.93
C TYR A 182 7.17 8.36 -5.57
N LEU A 183 7.47 9.21 -6.55
CA LEU A 183 8.70 9.13 -7.36
C LEU A 183 9.91 9.88 -6.78
N ALA A 184 9.73 10.72 -5.78
CA ALA A 184 10.80 11.56 -5.21
C ALA A 184 12.12 10.81 -4.95
N PRO A 185 12.17 9.63 -4.29
CA PRO A 185 13.44 8.93 -4.07
C PRO A 185 14.11 8.49 -5.39
N ASP A 186 13.32 7.99 -6.35
CA ASP A 186 13.82 7.52 -7.64
C ASP A 186 14.30 8.68 -8.51
N LEU A 187 13.57 9.80 -8.53
CA LEU A 187 13.99 11.03 -9.21
C LEU A 187 15.33 11.52 -8.67
N ILE A 188 15.47 11.62 -7.34
CA ILE A 188 16.72 12.06 -6.70
C ILE A 188 17.88 11.10 -6.99
N LYS A 189 17.62 9.79 -7.00
CA LYS A 189 18.61 8.78 -7.34
C LYS A 189 19.08 8.92 -8.79
N GLU A 190 18.15 8.98 -9.74
CA GLU A 190 18.45 9.03 -11.17
C GLU A 190 19.11 10.33 -11.60
N ILE A 191 18.74 11.47 -11.00
CA ILE A 191 19.42 12.76 -11.22
C ILE A 191 20.88 12.72 -10.75
N GLN A 192 21.16 12.10 -9.59
CA GLN A 192 22.53 11.91 -9.11
C GLN A 192 23.35 10.97 -10.00
N ILE A 193 22.72 9.92 -10.53
CA ILE A 193 23.32 9.02 -11.52
C ILE A 193 23.69 9.79 -12.77
N GLU A 194 22.78 10.61 -13.30
CA GLU A 194 23.04 11.39 -14.51
C GLU A 194 24.19 12.39 -14.30
N CYS A 195 24.24 13.05 -13.14
CA CYS A 195 25.40 13.88 -12.77
C CYS A 195 26.72 13.07 -12.80
N THR A 196 26.71 11.85 -12.23
CA THR A 196 27.89 10.97 -12.17
C THR A 196 28.35 10.54 -13.56
N VAL A 197 27.41 10.15 -14.44
CA VAL A 197 27.69 9.74 -15.83
C VAL A 197 28.36 10.86 -16.62
N ARG A 198 27.98 12.12 -16.36
CA ARG A 198 28.56 13.31 -17.00
C ARG A 198 29.82 13.82 -16.30
N GLY A 199 30.32 13.14 -15.27
CA GLY A 199 31.49 13.57 -14.50
C GLY A 199 31.26 14.88 -13.74
N ARG A 200 30.01 15.13 -13.33
CA ARG A 200 29.59 16.31 -12.56
C ARG A 200 29.31 15.93 -11.12
N SER A 201 29.58 16.87 -10.21
CA SER A 201 29.15 16.74 -8.82
C SER A 201 27.71 17.17 -8.68
N PHE A 202 26.91 16.35 -8.00
CA PHE A 202 25.56 16.74 -7.57
C PHE A 202 25.66 17.73 -6.41
N VAL A 203 25.05 18.91 -6.56
CA VAL A 203 25.15 20.00 -5.59
C VAL A 203 23.85 20.16 -4.84
N ILE A 204 23.88 20.09 -3.51
CA ILE A 204 22.68 20.38 -2.69
C ILE A 204 22.82 21.81 -2.14
N PRO A 205 21.88 22.73 -2.46
CA PRO A 205 21.83 24.07 -1.87
C PRO A 205 21.83 24.03 -0.35
N ASP A 206 22.46 25.02 0.29
CA ASP A 206 22.63 25.05 1.75
C ASP A 206 21.30 24.94 2.50
N GLU A 207 20.25 25.60 1.99
CA GLU A 207 18.90 25.60 2.53
C GLU A 207 18.20 24.23 2.43
N LEU A 208 18.66 23.34 1.55
CA LEU A 208 18.08 22.01 1.35
C LEU A 208 18.89 20.89 2.02
N LYS A 209 20.13 21.16 2.48
CA LYS A 209 21.03 20.13 3.06
C LYS A 209 20.38 19.32 4.19
N GLY A 210 19.54 19.95 5.00
CA GLY A 210 18.82 19.28 6.09
C GLY A 210 17.82 18.21 5.63
N LEU A 211 17.47 18.17 4.34
CA LEU A 211 16.55 17.18 3.75
C LEU A 211 17.28 15.94 3.21
N PHE A 212 18.61 15.92 3.26
CA PHE A 212 19.41 14.84 2.69
C PHE A 212 20.29 14.17 3.76
N VAL A 213 20.60 12.90 3.54
CA VAL A 213 21.48 12.10 4.39
C VAL A 213 22.35 11.20 3.52
N LYS A 214 23.59 10.96 3.94
CA LYS A 214 24.41 9.88 3.40
C LYS A 214 24.34 8.71 4.36
N TYR A 215 23.88 7.57 3.89
CA TYR A 215 23.93 6.34 4.66
C TYR A 215 25.33 5.73 4.57
N ASP A 216 25.83 5.22 5.69
CA ASP A 216 27.07 4.48 5.72
C ASP A 216 26.79 3.02 5.35
N TYR A 217 27.01 2.69 4.07
CA TYR A 217 26.91 1.32 3.56
C TYR A 217 28.25 0.57 3.62
N SER A 218 29.20 0.98 4.47
CA SER A 218 30.52 0.32 4.60
C SER A 218 30.45 -1.16 5.01
N PHE A 219 29.30 -1.63 5.51
CA PHE A 219 29.05 -3.05 5.81
C PHE A 219 28.84 -3.93 4.57
N PHE A 220 28.48 -3.36 3.42
CA PHE A 220 28.35 -4.07 2.14
C PHE A 220 29.62 -3.84 1.32
N ASP A 221 30.69 -4.55 1.69
CA ASP A 221 32.01 -4.38 1.09
C ASP A 221 32.21 -5.25 -0.17
N GLU A 222 31.22 -5.23 -1.07
CA GLU A 222 31.38 -5.79 -2.40
C GLU A 222 31.41 -4.63 -3.41
N ASP A 223 32.63 -4.14 -3.70
CA ASP A 223 32.91 -3.33 -4.90
C ASP A 223 32.81 -4.22 -6.16
N ARG A 224 31.72 -4.98 -6.29
CA ARG A 224 31.43 -5.74 -7.51
C ARG A 224 30.95 -4.76 -8.56
N GLU A 225 31.75 -4.59 -9.61
CA GLU A 225 31.28 -3.93 -10.81
C GLU A 225 30.28 -4.87 -11.51
N TYR A 226 28.99 -4.60 -11.33
CA TYR A 226 27.94 -5.34 -11.99
C TYR A 226 28.04 -5.19 -13.50
N VAL A 227 27.96 -6.31 -14.21
CA VAL A 227 28.02 -6.34 -15.67
C VAL A 227 26.60 -6.51 -16.23
N TYR A 228 26.25 -5.64 -17.18
CA TYR A 228 24.93 -5.59 -17.79
C TYR A 228 25.01 -5.93 -19.29
N LEU A 229 24.05 -6.73 -19.75
CA LEU A 229 23.82 -7.08 -21.15
C LEU A 229 22.36 -7.54 -21.28
N TYR A 230 21.62 -7.01 -22.24
CA TYR A 230 20.23 -7.40 -22.50
C TYR A 230 19.83 -7.16 -23.96
N PRO A 231 18.88 -7.93 -24.51
CA PRO A 231 18.30 -7.63 -25.81
C PRO A 231 17.44 -6.35 -25.73
N LEU A 232 17.48 -5.52 -26.78
CA LEU A 232 16.62 -4.33 -26.90
C LEU A 232 15.26 -4.63 -27.56
N GLY A 233 15.11 -5.83 -28.12
CA GLY A 233 13.91 -6.30 -28.77
C GLY A 233 14.10 -7.73 -29.28
N ASP A 234 13.40 -8.07 -30.34
CA ASP A 234 13.54 -9.38 -30.97
C ASP A 234 14.90 -9.50 -31.65
N VAL A 235 15.66 -10.52 -31.29
CA VAL A 235 16.97 -10.79 -31.88
C VAL A 235 16.93 -12.06 -32.72
N SER A 236 17.59 -12.02 -33.85
CA SER A 236 17.77 -13.18 -34.72
C SER A 236 18.85 -14.12 -34.19
N ALA A 237 18.79 -15.37 -34.63
CA ALA A 237 19.85 -16.35 -34.33
C ALA A 237 21.23 -15.86 -34.79
N GLN A 238 21.33 -15.11 -35.89
CA GLN A 238 22.61 -14.61 -36.38
C GLN A 238 23.18 -13.53 -35.45
N GLU A 239 22.35 -12.61 -34.96
CA GLU A 239 22.79 -11.56 -34.02
C GLU A 239 23.25 -12.15 -32.69
N ILE A 240 22.58 -13.20 -32.20
CA ILE A 240 23.02 -13.97 -31.02
C ILE A 240 24.41 -14.58 -31.25
N LEU A 241 24.63 -15.21 -32.42
CA LEU A 241 25.93 -15.83 -32.74
C LEU A 241 27.03 -14.78 -32.84
N ASP A 242 26.76 -13.66 -33.51
CA ASP A 242 27.70 -12.56 -33.68
C ASP A 242 28.07 -11.95 -32.31
N LEU A 243 27.12 -11.83 -31.38
CA LEU A 243 27.36 -11.39 -30.01
C LEU A 243 28.27 -12.37 -29.25
N VAL A 244 28.04 -13.68 -29.37
CA VAL A 244 28.85 -14.70 -28.67
C VAL A 244 30.26 -14.76 -29.25
N HIS A 245 30.41 -14.69 -30.57
CA HIS A 245 31.71 -14.67 -31.26
C HIS A 245 32.53 -13.43 -30.93
N ALA A 246 31.89 -12.32 -30.56
CA ALA A 246 32.57 -11.12 -30.11
C ALA A 246 33.15 -11.25 -28.68
N GLN A 247 32.69 -12.21 -27.87
CA GLN A 247 33.19 -12.40 -26.52
C GLN A 247 34.52 -13.17 -26.50
N PRO A 248 35.42 -12.88 -25.55
CA PRO A 248 36.69 -13.62 -25.43
C PRO A 248 36.54 -15.03 -24.85
N PHE A 249 35.30 -15.45 -24.50
CA PHE A 249 35.03 -16.67 -23.77
C PHE A 249 34.60 -17.87 -24.61
N GLY A 250 34.30 -17.67 -25.91
CA GLY A 250 34.00 -18.73 -26.87
C GLY A 250 33.12 -19.86 -26.31
N MET A 251 33.67 -21.07 -26.26
CA MET A 251 32.95 -22.28 -25.82
C MET A 251 32.37 -22.19 -24.39
N LYS A 252 33.02 -21.44 -23.50
CA LYS A 252 32.58 -21.30 -22.10
C LYS A 252 31.25 -20.60 -21.96
N THR A 253 30.88 -19.73 -22.90
CA THR A 253 29.57 -19.07 -22.91
C THR A 253 28.45 -20.11 -23.02
N TRP A 254 28.63 -21.10 -23.91
CA TRP A 254 27.66 -22.17 -24.12
C TRP A 254 27.60 -23.17 -22.95
N GLU A 255 28.74 -23.45 -22.32
CA GLU A 255 28.78 -24.26 -21.09
C GLU A 255 28.03 -23.58 -19.95
N THR A 256 28.24 -22.27 -19.79
CA THR A 256 27.58 -21.47 -18.76
C THR A 256 26.09 -21.31 -19.04
N LEU A 257 25.69 -21.16 -20.32
CA LEU A 257 24.28 -21.17 -20.73
C LEU A 257 23.58 -22.46 -20.30
N ASN A 258 24.21 -23.61 -20.50
CA ASN A 258 23.63 -24.88 -20.06
C ASN A 258 23.41 -24.92 -18.55
N THR A 259 24.36 -24.44 -17.76
CA THR A 259 24.20 -24.32 -16.31
C THR A 259 23.05 -23.38 -15.95
N THR A 260 23.00 -22.19 -16.57
CA THR A 260 21.93 -21.21 -16.35
C THR A 260 20.55 -21.79 -16.70
N LEU A 261 20.40 -22.46 -17.84
CA LEU A 261 19.13 -23.08 -18.25
C LEU A 261 18.70 -24.23 -17.32
N GLN A 262 19.66 -24.99 -16.78
CA GLN A 262 19.36 -26.05 -15.79
C GLN A 262 18.84 -25.47 -14.47
N GLU A 263 19.27 -24.27 -14.07
CA GLU A 263 18.79 -23.59 -12.87
C GLU A 263 17.33 -23.10 -13.02
N TYR A 264 16.91 -22.74 -14.24
CA TYR A 264 15.54 -22.29 -14.50
C TYR A 264 14.51 -23.44 -14.61
N ASP A 265 14.96 -24.69 -14.80
CA ASP A 265 14.13 -25.92 -14.91
C ASP A 265 12.91 -25.78 -15.84
N ASP A 266 13.06 -25.09 -16.99
CA ASP A 266 12.00 -24.96 -17.99
C ASP A 266 11.94 -26.23 -18.88
N PRO A 267 10.90 -27.07 -18.75
CA PRO A 267 10.79 -28.32 -19.51
C PRO A 267 10.58 -28.11 -21.01
N SER A 268 10.25 -26.89 -21.45
CA SER A 268 10.06 -26.55 -22.85
C SER A 268 11.37 -26.19 -23.56
N VAL A 269 12.44 -25.90 -22.83
CA VAL A 269 13.74 -25.56 -23.39
C VAL A 269 14.60 -26.82 -23.52
N THR A 270 14.92 -27.19 -24.77
CA THR A 270 15.81 -28.33 -25.02
C THR A 270 17.27 -27.91 -24.86
N ILE A 271 17.91 -28.35 -23.77
CA ILE A 271 19.33 -28.13 -23.52
C ILE A 271 20.15 -29.08 -24.40
N VAL A 272 21.00 -28.53 -25.26
CA VAL A 272 21.89 -29.29 -26.15
C VAL A 272 23.32 -29.32 -25.62
N ALA A 273 24.17 -30.16 -26.22
CA ALA A 273 25.60 -30.13 -25.90
C ALA A 273 26.20 -28.75 -26.26
N PRO A 274 27.16 -28.21 -25.47
CA PRO A 274 27.70 -26.87 -25.69
C PRO A 274 28.14 -26.59 -27.14
N ASP A 275 28.79 -27.56 -27.79
CA ASP A 275 29.29 -27.50 -29.16
C ASP A 275 28.20 -27.53 -30.24
N GLN A 276 26.94 -27.75 -29.86
CA GLN A 276 25.80 -27.85 -30.77
C GLN A 276 24.95 -26.58 -30.84
N TRP A 277 25.10 -25.66 -29.87
CA TRP A 277 24.26 -24.47 -29.78
C TRP A 277 24.21 -23.65 -31.06
N GLU A 278 25.36 -23.44 -31.72
CA GLU A 278 25.38 -22.62 -32.93
C GLU A 278 24.51 -23.19 -34.06
N LYS A 279 24.51 -24.51 -34.20
CA LYS A 279 23.70 -25.21 -35.20
C LYS A 279 22.23 -25.18 -34.80
N THR A 280 21.95 -25.38 -33.51
CA THR A 280 20.58 -25.42 -32.98
C THR A 280 19.90 -24.06 -33.13
N LEU A 281 20.56 -22.95 -32.76
CA LEU A 281 20.02 -21.60 -32.86
C LEU A 281 19.54 -21.24 -34.27
N ARG A 282 20.28 -21.65 -35.31
CA ARG A 282 19.91 -21.38 -36.71
C ARG A 282 18.62 -22.06 -37.16
N GLY A 283 18.16 -23.07 -36.44
CA GLY A 283 16.92 -23.80 -36.71
C GLY A 283 15.78 -23.47 -35.74
N MET A 284 16.01 -22.60 -34.76
CA MET A 284 15.01 -22.23 -33.75
C MET A 284 13.96 -21.27 -34.31
N SER A 285 12.75 -21.37 -33.78
CA SER A 285 11.72 -20.37 -34.02
C SER A 285 12.04 -19.08 -33.24
N ARG A 286 11.37 -17.99 -33.58
CA ARG A 286 11.52 -16.72 -32.86
C ARG A 286 11.13 -16.84 -31.37
N GLU A 287 10.03 -17.55 -31.09
CA GLU A 287 9.56 -17.79 -29.72
C GLU A 287 10.59 -18.58 -28.90
N ASP A 288 11.25 -19.57 -29.51
CA ASP A 288 12.30 -20.34 -28.84
C ASP A 288 13.54 -19.48 -28.57
N LEU A 289 13.89 -18.56 -29.48
CA LEU A 289 15.04 -17.65 -29.30
C LEU A 289 14.81 -16.66 -28.15
N GLU A 290 13.59 -16.13 -28.00
CA GLU A 290 13.21 -15.23 -26.90
C GLU A 290 13.40 -15.91 -25.52
N ARG A 291 13.21 -17.22 -25.43
CA ARG A 291 13.43 -18.00 -24.20
C ARG A 291 14.92 -18.23 -23.89
N ILE A 292 15.80 -18.14 -24.88
CA ILE A 292 17.25 -18.41 -24.72
C ILE A 292 18.06 -17.12 -24.57
N VAL A 293 17.65 -16.03 -25.21
CA VAL A 293 18.46 -14.81 -25.30
C VAL A 293 18.78 -14.19 -23.94
N HIS A 294 17.81 -14.13 -23.02
CA HIS A 294 18.01 -13.57 -21.69
C HIS A 294 18.96 -14.43 -20.83
N PRO A 295 18.74 -15.76 -20.72
CA PRO A 295 19.72 -16.67 -20.10
C PRO A 295 21.12 -16.53 -20.68
N LEU A 296 21.25 -16.43 -22.00
CA LEU A 296 22.54 -16.26 -22.68
C LEU A 296 23.22 -14.94 -22.30
N CYS A 297 22.48 -13.82 -22.30
CA CYS A 297 23.01 -12.53 -21.88
C CYS A 297 23.51 -12.61 -20.43
N ARG A 298 22.75 -13.27 -19.54
CA ARG A 298 23.18 -13.49 -18.15
C ARG A 298 24.45 -14.33 -18.06
N SER A 299 24.56 -15.41 -18.84
CA SER A 299 25.76 -16.24 -18.86
C SER A 299 27.01 -15.46 -19.32
N ILE A 300 26.87 -14.59 -20.32
CA ILE A 300 27.95 -13.69 -20.75
C ILE A 300 28.32 -12.72 -19.62
N CYS A 301 27.33 -12.12 -18.94
CA CYS A 301 27.58 -11.25 -17.80
C CYS A 301 28.34 -11.98 -16.69
N THR A 302 27.94 -13.19 -16.30
CA THR A 302 28.62 -13.99 -15.26
C THR A 302 30.08 -14.23 -15.59
N LEU A 303 30.39 -14.57 -16.84
CA LEU A 303 31.77 -14.77 -17.30
C LEU A 303 32.56 -13.45 -17.31
N CYS A 304 31.93 -12.35 -17.70
CA CYS A 304 32.51 -11.01 -17.66
C CYS A 304 32.84 -10.57 -16.22
N GLU A 305 31.92 -10.76 -15.29
CA GLU A 305 32.08 -10.48 -13.86
C GLU A 305 33.25 -11.28 -13.27
N ALA A 306 33.32 -12.59 -13.54
CA ALA A 306 34.41 -13.45 -13.08
C ALA A 306 35.78 -13.06 -13.67
N GLY A 307 35.79 -12.50 -14.88
CA GLY A 307 36.99 -12.04 -15.56
C GLY A 307 37.37 -10.59 -15.29
N GLY A 308 36.56 -9.82 -14.56
CA GLY A 308 36.77 -8.38 -14.35
C GLY A 308 36.77 -7.57 -15.66
N GLN A 309 35.94 -7.96 -16.62
CA GLN A 309 35.86 -7.34 -17.95
C GLN A 309 34.41 -7.03 -18.33
N LYS A 310 34.22 -6.23 -19.39
CA LYS A 310 32.89 -5.85 -19.90
C LYS A 310 32.50 -6.69 -21.13
N PRO A 311 31.20 -6.87 -21.42
CA PRO A 311 30.73 -7.55 -22.62
C PRO A 311 31.10 -6.71 -23.83
N VAL A 312 31.49 -7.37 -24.92
CA VAL A 312 31.76 -6.69 -26.19
C VAL A 312 30.48 -6.71 -27.03
N ILE A 313 29.88 -5.55 -27.27
CA ILE A 313 28.77 -5.42 -28.22
C ILE A 313 29.34 -4.87 -29.54
N PRO A 314 29.38 -5.67 -30.63
CA PRO A 314 29.78 -5.17 -31.94
C PRO A 314 28.92 -3.98 -32.38
N ALA A 315 29.52 -3.01 -33.08
CA ALA A 315 28.79 -1.83 -33.55
C ALA A 315 27.58 -2.16 -34.44
N ALA A 316 27.62 -3.29 -35.17
CA ALA A 316 26.51 -3.76 -35.99
C ALA A 316 25.32 -4.31 -35.17
N LEU A 317 25.52 -4.56 -33.87
CA LEU A 317 24.51 -5.10 -32.95
C LEU A 317 24.03 -4.07 -31.93
N ALA A 318 24.42 -2.80 -32.07
CA ALA A 318 24.08 -1.74 -31.12
C ALA A 318 22.55 -1.49 -31.01
N ASP A 319 21.80 -1.75 -32.08
CA ASP A 319 20.33 -1.64 -32.09
C ASP A 319 19.63 -2.91 -31.56
N SER A 320 20.37 -4.00 -31.36
CA SER A 320 19.81 -5.31 -30.98
C SER A 320 20.13 -5.68 -29.53
N PHE A 321 21.25 -5.19 -28.99
CA PHE A 321 21.71 -5.45 -27.63
C PHE A 321 22.21 -4.18 -26.95
N GLY A 322 21.84 -4.02 -25.68
CA GLY A 322 22.31 -2.96 -24.79
C GLY A 322 23.05 -3.53 -23.58
N PRO A 323 23.59 -2.67 -22.70
CA PRO A 323 23.48 -1.21 -22.75
C PRO A 323 24.50 -0.56 -23.72
N ASP A 324 24.16 0.62 -24.25
CA ASP A 324 25.14 1.49 -24.91
C ASP A 324 26.18 2.03 -23.89
N GLU A 325 27.18 2.79 -24.35
CA GLU A 325 28.23 3.30 -23.44
C GLU A 325 27.66 4.18 -22.31
N GLU A 326 26.60 4.93 -22.58
CA GLU A 326 25.98 5.85 -21.63
C GLU A 326 25.11 5.10 -20.62
N GLU A 327 24.27 4.18 -21.09
CA GLU A 327 23.49 3.26 -20.27
C GLU A 327 24.40 2.37 -19.42
N GLN A 328 25.55 1.94 -19.93
CA GLN A 328 26.51 1.17 -19.16
C GLN A 328 27.11 2.01 -18.04
N LYS A 329 27.40 3.29 -18.29
CA LYS A 329 27.80 4.24 -17.24
C LYS A 329 26.68 4.45 -16.23
N ARG A 330 25.41 4.57 -16.66
CA ARG A 330 24.25 4.67 -15.76
C ARG A 330 24.10 3.42 -14.90
N ALA A 331 24.20 2.23 -15.48
CA ALA A 331 24.07 0.97 -14.78
C ALA A 331 25.22 0.75 -13.77
N ALA A 332 26.46 1.07 -14.17
CA ALA A 332 27.61 1.07 -13.26
C ALA A 332 27.51 2.16 -12.17
N ALA A 333 26.87 3.30 -12.47
CA ALA A 333 26.58 4.30 -11.46
C ALA A 333 25.49 3.79 -10.51
N ARG A 334 24.44 3.12 -10.99
CA ARG A 334 23.33 2.51 -10.23
C ARG A 334 23.78 1.50 -9.19
N SER A 335 24.84 0.74 -9.45
CA SER A 335 25.43 -0.18 -8.48
C SER A 335 26.28 0.47 -7.39
N LYS A 336 26.74 1.71 -7.60
CA LYS A 336 27.54 2.47 -6.62
C LYS A 336 26.63 3.31 -5.72
N ASP A 337 26.11 2.69 -4.66
CA ASP A 337 25.16 3.35 -3.74
C ASP A 337 25.84 4.12 -2.59
N LYS A 338 27.10 3.75 -2.26
CA LYS A 338 27.85 4.24 -1.09
C LYS A 338 28.02 5.76 -1.02
N ASP A 339 28.07 6.45 -2.15
CA ASP A 339 28.37 7.90 -2.21
C ASP A 339 27.16 8.81 -2.40
N ARG A 340 25.95 8.23 -2.52
CA ARG A 340 24.74 8.99 -2.85
C ARG A 340 24.12 9.68 -1.65
N TRP A 341 23.48 10.81 -1.93
CA TRP A 341 22.56 11.45 -1.02
C TRP A 341 21.19 10.80 -1.14
N ASN A 342 20.61 10.48 0.01
CA ASN A 342 19.27 9.96 0.14
C ASN A 342 18.38 11.02 0.77
N LEU A 343 17.08 10.96 0.49
CA LEU A 343 16.11 11.84 1.13
C LEU A 343 15.91 11.42 2.58
N GLN A 344 15.90 12.40 3.49
CA GLN A 344 15.51 12.15 4.87
C GLN A 344 14.01 11.85 4.93
N PRO A 345 13.62 10.80 5.67
CA PRO A 345 12.21 10.54 5.92
C PRO A 345 11.61 11.69 6.72
N THR A 346 10.32 11.94 6.53
CA THR A 346 9.60 12.94 7.31
C THR A 346 9.67 12.59 8.80
N GLN A 347 10.23 13.49 9.61
CA GLN A 347 10.52 13.23 11.03
C GLN A 347 9.26 13.21 11.90
N GLU A 348 8.27 14.03 11.55
CA GLU A 348 7.00 14.15 12.26
C GLU A 348 5.85 13.82 11.30
N PRO A 349 5.66 12.54 10.93
CA PRO A 349 4.61 12.15 10.00
C PRO A 349 3.24 12.53 10.59
N TRP A 350 2.37 13.00 9.71
CA TRP A 350 0.98 13.28 10.03
C TRP A 350 0.07 12.33 9.25
N GLU A 351 -1.13 12.13 9.79
CA GLU A 351 -2.23 11.49 9.07
C GLU A 351 -3.43 12.39 9.13
N HIS A 352 -4.19 12.49 8.03
CA HIS A 352 -5.40 13.28 7.99
C HIS A 352 -6.58 12.43 7.51
N TYR A 353 -7.65 12.41 8.29
CA TYR A 353 -8.90 11.78 7.90
C TYR A 353 -9.96 12.85 7.70
N ALA A 354 -10.55 12.90 6.50
CA ALA A 354 -11.50 13.92 6.12
C ALA A 354 -12.84 13.33 5.67
N PHE A 355 -13.94 13.85 6.21
CA PHE A 355 -15.28 13.55 5.74
C PHE A 355 -15.57 14.28 4.43
N ARG A 356 -15.56 13.55 3.32
CA ARG A 356 -15.84 14.09 1.98
C ARG A 356 -17.29 13.78 1.57
N PRO A 357 -18.06 14.78 1.08
CA PRO A 357 -19.39 14.55 0.53
C PRO A 357 -19.38 13.47 -0.58
N ALA A 358 -20.27 12.50 -0.46
CA ALA A 358 -20.49 11.46 -1.47
C ALA A 358 -21.63 11.91 -2.40
N GLU A 359 -21.29 12.42 -3.60
CA GLU A 359 -22.23 13.03 -4.54
C GLU A 359 -23.31 12.04 -5.04
N ASN A 360 -22.97 10.76 -5.16
CA ASN A 360 -23.87 9.71 -5.65
C ASN A 360 -24.19 8.65 -4.57
N ALA A 361 -24.30 9.07 -3.31
CA ALA A 361 -24.62 8.13 -2.24
C ALA A 361 -25.99 7.45 -2.48
N PRO A 362 -26.08 6.11 -2.41
CA PRO A 362 -27.32 5.39 -2.69
C PRO A 362 -28.42 5.77 -1.69
N PRO A 363 -29.69 5.44 -1.94
CA PRO A 363 -30.75 5.58 -0.95
C PRO A 363 -30.41 4.85 0.36
N PHE A 364 -30.71 5.48 1.49
CA PHE A 364 -30.53 4.83 2.79
C PHE A 364 -31.67 3.85 3.05
N THR A 365 -31.30 2.58 3.28
CA THR A 365 -32.25 1.55 3.75
C THR A 365 -31.85 1.17 5.18
N PRO A 366 -32.61 1.58 6.20
CA PRO A 366 -32.29 1.24 7.58
C PRO A 366 -32.43 -0.27 7.79
N ALA A 367 -31.35 -0.91 8.24
CA ALA A 367 -31.41 -2.26 8.77
C ALA A 367 -31.59 -2.20 10.29
N THR A 368 -32.43 -3.08 10.85
CA THR A 368 -32.59 -3.13 12.30
C THR A 368 -31.38 -3.80 12.93
N TRP A 369 -30.99 -3.36 14.13
CA TRP A 369 -29.90 -3.98 14.88
C TRP A 369 -30.15 -5.49 15.08
N ALA A 370 -31.38 -5.89 15.40
CA ALA A 370 -31.71 -7.31 15.58
C ALA A 370 -31.49 -8.14 14.31
N ASP A 371 -31.81 -7.60 13.13
CA ASP A 371 -31.62 -8.30 11.86
C ASP A 371 -30.15 -8.40 11.47
N THR A 372 -29.41 -7.29 11.55
CA THR A 372 -27.98 -7.28 11.23
C THR A 372 -27.17 -8.14 12.19
N GLN A 373 -27.50 -8.13 13.49
CA GLN A 373 -26.86 -8.99 14.49
C GLN A 373 -27.09 -10.46 14.19
N ARG A 374 -28.33 -10.83 13.87
CA ARG A 374 -28.68 -12.21 13.53
C ARG A 374 -27.94 -12.70 12.29
N THR A 375 -27.92 -11.90 11.22
CA THR A 375 -27.16 -12.23 10.01
C THR A 375 -25.67 -12.32 10.30
N PHE A 376 -25.11 -11.40 11.09
CA PHE A 376 -23.69 -11.45 11.47
C PHE A 376 -23.33 -12.71 12.25
N ILE A 377 -24.13 -13.09 13.26
CA ILE A 377 -23.93 -14.33 14.01
C ILE A 377 -23.99 -15.56 13.08
N GLN A 378 -24.97 -15.62 12.17
CA GLN A 378 -25.11 -16.74 11.23
C GLN A 378 -23.91 -16.87 10.29
N SER A 379 -23.45 -15.77 9.70
CA SER A 379 -22.26 -15.77 8.84
C SER A 379 -20.99 -16.10 9.62
N LEU A 380 -20.90 -15.64 10.87
CA LEU A 380 -19.78 -15.92 11.76
C LEU A 380 -19.72 -17.40 12.20
N GLU A 381 -20.87 -18.03 12.47
CA GLU A 381 -20.95 -19.47 12.72
C GLU A 381 -20.52 -20.29 11.49
N ALA A 382 -20.94 -19.88 10.30
CA ALA A 382 -20.60 -20.57 9.05
C ALA A 382 -19.09 -20.51 8.76
N ILE A 383 -18.48 -19.32 8.84
CA ILE A 383 -17.04 -19.16 8.58
C ILE A 383 -16.18 -19.75 9.72
N HIS A 384 -16.64 -19.72 10.97
CA HIS A 384 -15.98 -20.41 12.08
C HIS A 384 -15.92 -21.93 11.83
N ALA A 385 -17.02 -22.55 11.41
CA ALA A 385 -17.07 -23.97 11.06
C ALA A 385 -16.19 -24.28 9.84
N PHE A 386 -16.19 -23.41 8.84
CA PHE A 386 -15.31 -23.53 7.68
C PHE A 386 -13.82 -23.46 8.08
N ALA A 387 -13.43 -22.44 8.86
CA ALA A 387 -12.08 -22.25 9.35
C ALA A 387 -11.59 -23.45 10.18
N ALA A 388 -12.45 -24.03 11.02
CA ALA A 388 -12.14 -25.25 11.76
C ALA A 388 -11.86 -26.44 10.83
N ARG A 389 -12.67 -26.61 9.78
CA ARG A 389 -12.51 -27.70 8.80
C ARG A 389 -11.19 -27.62 8.05
N ILE A 390 -10.75 -26.41 7.69
CA ILE A 390 -9.46 -26.18 7.00
C ILE A 390 -8.29 -25.95 7.98
N GLN A 391 -8.52 -26.11 9.29
CA GLN A 391 -7.52 -25.90 10.35
C GLN A 391 -6.86 -24.51 10.30
N SER A 392 -7.63 -23.49 9.94
CA SER A 392 -7.14 -22.12 9.83
C SER A 392 -6.92 -21.49 11.21
N PRO A 393 -5.80 -20.77 11.44
CA PRO A 393 -5.56 -20.04 12.69
C PRO A 393 -6.61 -18.95 12.98
N PHE A 394 -7.35 -18.47 11.96
CA PHE A 394 -8.42 -17.48 12.16
C PHE A 394 -9.67 -18.06 12.81
N GLN A 395 -9.76 -19.40 12.96
CA GLN A 395 -10.84 -20.06 13.68
C GLN A 395 -11.00 -19.48 15.09
N GLU A 396 -9.91 -19.18 15.80
CA GLU A 396 -10.00 -18.58 17.14
C GLU A 396 -10.53 -17.15 17.13
N ALA A 397 -10.21 -16.34 16.12
CA ALA A 397 -10.72 -14.98 15.98
C ALA A 397 -12.25 -14.97 15.79
N PHE A 398 -12.76 -15.85 14.93
CA PHE A 398 -14.20 -16.02 14.74
C PHE A 398 -14.90 -16.57 15.99
N GLY A 399 -14.28 -17.55 16.66
CA GLY A 399 -14.77 -18.12 17.92
C GLY A 399 -14.83 -17.07 19.04
N LEU A 400 -13.84 -16.19 19.13
CA LEU A 400 -13.79 -15.10 20.11
C LEU A 400 -14.92 -14.10 19.88
N SER A 401 -15.16 -13.73 18.62
CA SER A 401 -16.29 -12.87 18.24
C SER A 401 -17.65 -13.49 18.62
N LEU A 402 -17.86 -14.79 18.36
CA LEU A 402 -19.08 -15.51 18.77
C LEU A 402 -19.23 -15.51 20.28
N PHE A 403 -18.15 -15.81 21.01
CA PHE A 403 -18.16 -15.85 22.45
C PHE A 403 -18.58 -14.52 23.06
N VAL A 404 -18.07 -13.40 22.55
CA VAL A 404 -18.43 -12.05 23.04
C VAL A 404 -19.90 -11.72 22.79
N LEU A 405 -20.49 -12.18 21.69
CA LEU A 405 -21.90 -11.93 21.36
C LEU A 405 -22.88 -12.84 22.09
N GLN A 406 -22.53 -14.11 22.25
CA GLN A 406 -23.43 -15.15 22.73
C GLN A 406 -23.29 -15.42 24.24
N SER A 407 -22.15 -15.06 24.84
CA SER A 407 -21.91 -15.29 26.27
C SER A 407 -22.48 -14.17 27.13
N SER A 408 -22.86 -14.53 28.35
CA SER A 408 -23.17 -13.57 29.41
C SER A 408 -21.86 -12.99 30.00
N LEU A 409 -21.00 -12.42 29.14
CA LEU A 409 -19.85 -11.66 29.62
C LEU A 409 -20.35 -10.55 30.55
N PRO A 410 -19.68 -10.33 31.69
CA PRO A 410 -20.10 -9.32 32.64
C PRO A 410 -20.09 -7.96 31.94
N ALA A 411 -21.15 -7.18 32.18
CA ALA A 411 -21.15 -5.78 31.83
C ALA A 411 -20.29 -5.03 32.84
N GLY A 412 -19.42 -4.15 32.37
CA GLY A 412 -18.52 -3.42 33.28
C GLY A 412 -17.75 -2.31 32.58
N ARG A 413 -16.80 -1.72 33.32
CA ARG A 413 -16.06 -0.52 32.90
C ARG A 413 -14.83 -0.81 32.03
N TYR A 414 -14.54 -2.09 31.80
CA TYR A 414 -13.34 -2.56 31.11
C TYR A 414 -12.03 -2.05 31.76
N ASP A 415 -12.07 -1.86 33.08
CA ASP A 415 -10.86 -1.62 33.88
C ASP A 415 -10.07 -2.93 34.09
N ALA A 416 -8.89 -2.83 34.70
CA ALA A 416 -8.00 -3.98 34.90
C ALA A 416 -8.69 -5.15 35.63
N ALA A 417 -9.51 -4.88 36.64
CA ALA A 417 -10.20 -5.92 37.40
C ALA A 417 -11.30 -6.60 36.57
N HIS A 418 -12.05 -5.82 35.79
CA HIS A 418 -13.03 -6.37 34.86
C HIS A 418 -12.39 -7.22 33.76
N MET A 419 -11.22 -6.80 33.27
CA MET A 419 -10.46 -7.54 32.27
C MET A 419 -9.96 -8.90 32.81
N GLU A 420 -9.49 -8.96 34.06
CA GLU A 420 -9.11 -10.24 34.70
C GLU A 420 -10.30 -11.21 34.78
N GLU A 421 -11.50 -10.72 35.09
CA GLU A 421 -12.72 -11.54 35.12
C GLU A 421 -13.07 -12.10 33.73
N MET A 422 -13.03 -11.25 32.69
CA MET A 422 -13.28 -11.67 31.31
C MET A 422 -12.26 -12.70 30.82
N VAL A 423 -10.98 -12.51 31.14
CA VAL A 423 -9.91 -13.44 30.79
C VAL A 423 -10.11 -14.79 31.46
N ALA A 424 -10.47 -14.82 32.73
CA ALA A 424 -10.78 -16.07 33.43
C ALA A 424 -11.93 -16.84 32.73
N GLN A 425 -12.92 -16.13 32.17
CA GLN A 425 -13.99 -16.76 31.39
C GLN A 425 -13.51 -17.28 30.04
N LEU A 426 -12.64 -16.54 29.34
CA LEU A 426 -12.02 -16.97 28.08
C LEU A 426 -11.15 -18.21 28.27
N SER A 427 -10.28 -18.23 29.29
CA SER A 427 -9.46 -19.40 29.62
C SER A 427 -10.33 -20.62 29.96
N LYS A 428 -11.41 -20.42 30.71
CA LYS A 428 -12.37 -21.49 31.04
C LYS A 428 -13.11 -22.02 29.81
N ALA A 429 -13.35 -21.16 28.82
CA ALA A 429 -13.95 -21.53 27.54
C ALA A 429 -12.97 -22.22 26.59
N GLY A 430 -11.69 -22.33 26.95
CA GLY A 430 -10.68 -23.07 26.19
C GLY A 430 -9.97 -22.26 25.10
N PHE A 431 -10.06 -20.92 25.14
CA PHE A 431 -9.29 -20.06 24.24
C PHE A 431 -7.79 -20.14 24.53
N SER A 432 -6.97 -20.09 23.47
CA SER A 432 -5.51 -20.06 23.60
C SER A 432 -4.99 -18.78 24.27
N GLU A 433 -3.72 -18.81 24.69
CA GLU A 433 -3.01 -17.61 25.17
C GLU A 433 -2.99 -16.49 24.12
N GLN A 434 -2.85 -16.83 22.83
CA GLN A 434 -2.87 -15.86 21.73
C GLN A 434 -4.23 -15.16 21.60
N ALA A 435 -5.33 -15.92 21.71
CA ALA A 435 -6.68 -15.34 21.67
C ALA A 435 -6.94 -14.42 22.88
N ILE A 436 -6.43 -14.80 24.06
CA ILE A 436 -6.49 -13.97 25.28
C ILE A 436 -5.66 -12.70 25.12
N GLU A 437 -4.47 -12.78 24.53
CA GLU A 437 -3.64 -11.61 24.24
C GLU A 437 -4.33 -10.67 23.24
N ASN A 438 -4.91 -11.21 22.17
CA ASN A 438 -5.68 -10.44 21.20
C ASN A 438 -6.89 -9.73 21.86
N PHE A 439 -7.55 -10.39 22.82
CA PHE A 439 -8.61 -9.79 23.62
C PHE A 439 -8.10 -8.63 24.49
N HIS A 440 -6.96 -8.80 25.18
CA HIS A 440 -6.31 -7.73 25.94
C HIS A 440 -5.93 -6.53 25.06
N GLN A 441 -5.34 -6.78 23.90
CA GLN A 441 -4.99 -5.72 22.94
C GLN A 441 -6.22 -4.99 22.39
N ALA A 442 -7.42 -5.56 22.54
CA ALA A 442 -8.68 -4.93 22.17
C ALA A 442 -9.42 -4.23 23.31
N ALA A 443 -8.98 -4.40 24.58
CA ALA A 443 -9.64 -3.88 25.77
C ALA A 443 -9.88 -2.35 25.72
N TRP A 444 -8.95 -1.62 25.13
CA TRP A 444 -9.05 -0.16 24.96
C TRP A 444 -10.31 0.25 24.21
N VAL A 445 -10.85 -0.59 23.32
CA VAL A 445 -12.11 -0.31 22.62
C VAL A 445 -13.29 -0.32 23.59
N GLY A 446 -13.30 -1.28 24.51
CA GLY A 446 -14.33 -1.38 25.55
C GLY A 446 -14.30 -0.21 26.53
N GLU A 447 -13.11 0.16 27.00
CA GLU A 447 -12.88 1.34 27.84
C GLU A 447 -13.39 2.60 27.14
N LEU A 448 -13.00 2.78 25.88
CA LEU A 448 -13.33 3.97 25.13
C LEU A 448 -14.83 4.09 24.81
N CYS A 449 -15.47 3.01 24.38
CA CYS A 449 -16.91 3.00 24.19
C CYS A 449 -17.67 3.25 25.51
N THR A 450 -17.11 2.82 26.64
CA THR A 450 -17.66 3.13 27.97
C THR A 450 -17.56 4.62 28.27
N GLU A 451 -16.43 5.28 27.98
CA GLU A 451 -16.27 6.74 28.12
C GLU A 451 -17.25 7.53 27.23
N LEU A 452 -17.55 6.97 26.05
CA LEU A 452 -18.56 7.47 25.12
C LEU A 452 -20.00 7.25 25.60
N GLY A 453 -20.22 6.49 26.68
CA GLY A 453 -21.53 6.20 27.25
C GLY A 453 -22.33 5.17 26.45
N TRP A 454 -21.65 4.24 25.77
CA TRP A 454 -22.31 3.17 25.03
C TRP A 454 -22.86 2.10 25.99
N GLU A 455 -24.02 1.57 25.64
CA GLU A 455 -24.63 0.44 26.37
C GLU A 455 -23.80 -0.84 26.20
N PRO A 456 -23.69 -1.70 27.23
CA PRO A 456 -22.83 -2.89 27.19
C PRO A 456 -23.04 -3.80 25.97
N ALA A 457 -24.29 -3.96 25.52
CA ALA A 457 -24.61 -4.76 24.34
C ALA A 457 -23.98 -4.19 23.04
N ARG A 458 -23.89 -2.86 22.90
CA ARG A 458 -23.20 -2.22 21.76
C ARG A 458 -21.70 -2.37 21.86
N ILE A 459 -21.15 -2.28 23.07
CA ILE A 459 -19.71 -2.47 23.31
C ILE A 459 -19.31 -3.90 22.93
N HIS A 460 -20.05 -4.91 23.39
CA HIS A 460 -19.84 -6.30 22.97
C HIS A 460 -19.99 -6.47 21.45
N GLY A 461 -20.99 -5.83 20.84
CA GLY A 461 -21.13 -5.82 19.38
C GLY A 461 -19.90 -5.27 18.66
N MET A 462 -19.35 -4.16 19.14
CA MET A 462 -18.16 -3.53 18.54
C MET A 462 -16.90 -4.37 18.75
N LEU A 463 -16.73 -4.97 19.92
CA LEU A 463 -15.64 -5.92 20.20
C LEU A 463 -15.72 -7.15 19.28
N ALA A 464 -16.91 -7.72 19.13
CA ALA A 464 -17.13 -8.84 18.21
C ALA A 464 -16.80 -8.47 16.76
N ALA A 465 -17.31 -7.33 16.29
CA ALA A 465 -16.96 -6.82 14.96
C ALA A 465 -15.43 -6.61 14.81
N LYS A 466 -14.75 -6.12 15.85
CA LYS A 466 -13.29 -5.96 15.84
C LYS A 466 -12.56 -7.29 15.67
N PHE A 467 -12.97 -8.34 16.38
CA PHE A 467 -12.32 -9.65 16.32
C PHE A 467 -12.58 -10.38 15.00
N ALA A 468 -13.75 -10.19 14.40
CA ALA A 468 -14.10 -10.79 13.11
C ALA A 468 -13.52 -10.04 11.89
N ASP A 469 -13.04 -8.80 12.07
CA ASP A 469 -12.46 -7.96 11.01
C ASP A 469 -11.01 -8.38 10.68
N VAL A 470 -10.87 -9.53 10.03
CA VAL A 470 -9.60 -10.16 9.64
C VAL A 470 -9.31 -10.03 8.13
N PHE A 471 -10.06 -9.18 7.42
CA PHE A 471 -10.05 -9.07 5.95
C PHE A 471 -9.08 -8.02 5.38
N GLY A 472 -8.04 -7.61 6.12
CA GLY A 472 -7.06 -6.66 5.57
C GLY A 472 -5.73 -6.63 6.30
N GLY A 473 -4.70 -6.14 5.60
CA GLY A 473 -3.30 -6.16 6.04
C GLY A 473 -2.55 -7.42 5.59
N MET A 474 -1.24 -7.43 5.77
CA MET A 474 -0.39 -8.59 5.49
C MET A 474 -0.62 -9.68 6.55
N GLY A 475 -0.79 -10.92 6.11
CA GLY A 475 -1.11 -12.06 6.96
C GLY A 475 -2.59 -12.11 7.36
N SER A 476 -3.48 -11.57 6.55
CA SER A 476 -4.93 -11.54 6.77
C SER A 476 -5.63 -12.83 6.32
N TRP A 477 -6.93 -12.95 6.59
CA TRP A 477 -7.76 -14.06 6.07
C TRP A 477 -7.72 -14.18 4.55
N ASN A 478 -7.53 -13.05 3.85
CA ASN A 478 -7.44 -13.00 2.40
C ASN A 478 -6.10 -13.52 1.85
N ASP A 479 -5.08 -13.61 2.70
CA ASP A 479 -3.75 -14.12 2.32
C ASP A 479 -3.66 -15.65 2.48
N GLN A 480 -4.73 -16.30 2.96
CA GLN A 480 -4.73 -17.75 3.10
C GLN A 480 -4.80 -18.45 1.75
N TYR A 481 -3.83 -19.31 1.50
CA TYR A 481 -3.83 -20.18 0.34
C TYR A 481 -4.82 -21.34 0.52
N ILE A 482 -5.91 -21.33 -0.23
CA ILE A 482 -6.96 -22.35 -0.18
C ILE A 482 -7.25 -22.84 -1.60
N GLU A 483 -6.65 -23.99 -1.95
CA GLU A 483 -6.91 -24.71 -3.21
C GLU A 483 -8.19 -25.56 -3.14
N GLU A 484 -8.36 -26.28 -2.02
CA GLU A 484 -9.52 -27.14 -1.81
C GLU A 484 -10.71 -26.32 -1.30
N ASP A 485 -11.87 -26.44 -1.95
CA ASP A 485 -13.13 -25.79 -1.57
C ASP A 485 -13.11 -24.24 -1.63
N HIS A 486 -12.41 -23.73 -2.65
CA HIS A 486 -12.31 -22.29 -2.96
C HIS A 486 -13.68 -21.60 -3.07
N ASP A 487 -14.69 -22.25 -3.68
CA ASP A 487 -16.03 -21.69 -3.81
C ASP A 487 -16.69 -21.44 -2.45
N THR A 488 -16.55 -22.39 -1.52
CA THR A 488 -17.07 -22.21 -0.15
C THR A 488 -16.29 -21.12 0.56
N TYR A 489 -14.96 -21.08 0.42
CA TYR A 489 -14.13 -19.99 0.96
C TYR A 489 -14.64 -18.62 0.48
N GLN A 490 -14.79 -18.41 -0.83
CA GLN A 490 -15.26 -17.14 -1.39
C GLN A 490 -16.64 -16.75 -0.85
N LYS A 491 -17.54 -17.74 -0.75
CA LYS A 491 -18.89 -17.54 -0.23
C LYS A 491 -18.89 -17.10 1.24
N VAL A 492 -18.28 -17.89 2.13
CA VAL A 492 -18.30 -17.58 3.58
C VAL A 492 -17.55 -16.28 3.90
N SER A 493 -16.49 -15.99 3.15
CA SER A 493 -15.71 -14.75 3.27
C SER A 493 -16.54 -13.53 2.90
N SER A 494 -17.22 -13.58 1.75
CA SER A 494 -18.07 -12.50 1.27
C SER A 494 -19.29 -12.28 2.19
N GLU A 495 -19.96 -13.37 2.58
CA GLU A 495 -21.10 -13.32 3.49
C GLU A 495 -20.72 -12.76 4.86
N LEU A 496 -19.60 -13.19 5.46
CA LEU A 496 -19.14 -12.61 6.72
C LEU A 496 -18.77 -11.15 6.56
N PHE A 497 -17.99 -10.78 5.54
CA PHE A 497 -17.53 -9.40 5.36
C PHE A 497 -18.72 -8.43 5.24
N GLU A 498 -19.70 -8.76 4.41
CA GLU A 498 -20.89 -7.94 4.25
C GLU A 498 -21.73 -7.88 5.55
N ALA A 499 -21.94 -9.02 6.21
CA ALA A 499 -22.69 -9.09 7.45
C ALA A 499 -22.01 -8.29 8.57
N LEU A 500 -20.68 -8.39 8.67
CA LEU A 500 -19.83 -7.62 9.58
C LEU A 500 -20.02 -6.12 9.36
N LYS A 501 -19.89 -5.64 8.12
CA LYS A 501 -19.97 -4.20 7.81
C LYS A 501 -21.38 -3.64 8.02
N ARG A 502 -22.42 -4.41 7.66
CA ARG A 502 -23.82 -4.04 7.96
C ARG A 502 -24.09 -4.00 9.47
N TYR A 503 -23.58 -4.96 10.22
CA TYR A 503 -23.72 -4.99 11.68
C TYR A 503 -22.98 -3.81 12.32
N GLN A 504 -21.74 -3.55 11.92
CA GLN A 504 -20.97 -2.40 12.36
C GLN A 504 -21.69 -1.07 12.08
N ALA A 505 -22.24 -0.89 10.86
CA ALA A 505 -23.04 0.27 10.52
C ALA A 505 -24.28 0.44 11.42
N SER A 506 -24.92 -0.67 11.83
CA SER A 506 -26.08 -0.63 12.72
C SER A 506 -25.76 -0.35 14.20
N LEU A 507 -24.52 -0.59 14.61
CA LEU A 507 -24.03 -0.22 15.95
C LEU A 507 -23.76 1.29 16.06
N LEU A 508 -23.44 1.92 14.91
CA LEU A 508 -23.00 3.30 14.77
C LEU A 508 -24.14 4.30 14.60
#